data_AF-A0A3M1AF14-F1
#
_entry.id   AF-A0A3M1AF14-F1
#
_cell.length_a   1.000
_cell.length_b   1.000
_cell.length_c   1.000
_cell.angle_alpha   90.00
_cell.angle_beta   90.00
_cell.angle_gamma   90.00
#
_symmetry.space_group_name_H-M   'P 1'
#
loop_
_entity.id
_entity.type
_entity.pdbx_description
1 polymer ?
#
loop_
_entity_poly.entity_id
_entity_poly.type
_entity_poly.pdbx_seq_one_letter_code
_entity_poly.pdbx_strand_id
1 'polypeptide(L)' 'YETTGTDDDDGWLKSPLATQYIQIPNYLDFYRAINLDNRYGVLWATGRDLWGPPRELRFGLMLEF' A
#
# COMPACT_ATOMS: atom_id res chain seq x y z
N TYR A 1 -14.45 -7.42 -13.20
CA TYR A 1 -13.67 -6.48 -12.38
C TYR A 1 -12.21 -6.80 -12.69
N GLU A 2 -11.65 -6.21 -13.74
CA GLU A 2 -10.32 -6.60 -14.29
C GLU A 2 -9.15 -5.96 -13.54
N THR A 3 -9.44 -4.95 -12.71
CA THR A 3 -8.45 -4.22 -11.90
C THR A 3 -8.64 -4.50 -10.41
N THR A 4 -9.20 -5.63 -10.00
CA THR A 4 -9.27 -5.96 -8.57
C THR A 4 -7.86 -6.18 -8.08
N GLY A 5 -7.43 -5.37 -7.11
CA GLY A 5 -6.19 -5.60 -6.42
C GLY A 5 -6.20 -6.92 -5.64
N THR A 6 -5.04 -7.55 -5.54
CA THR A 6 -4.72 -8.59 -4.57
C THR A 6 -4.10 -7.96 -3.32
N ASP A 7 -3.80 -8.78 -2.32
CA ASP A 7 -3.03 -8.42 -1.13
C ASP A 7 -1.65 -7.82 -1.48
N ASP A 8 -1.03 -8.25 -2.58
CA ASP A 8 0.30 -7.79 -3.02
C ASP A 8 0.29 -6.76 -4.17
N ASP A 9 -0.88 -6.39 -4.71
CA ASP A 9 -0.99 -5.51 -5.89
C ASP A 9 -2.36 -4.85 -5.89
N ASP A 10 -2.45 -3.53 -5.79
CA ASP A 10 -3.72 -2.78 -5.83
C ASP A 10 -4.42 -2.77 -7.22
N GLY A 11 -3.84 -3.43 -8.23
CA GLY A 11 -4.44 -3.61 -9.55
C GLY A 11 -4.13 -2.51 -10.54
N TRP A 12 -3.34 -1.49 -10.14
CA TRP A 12 -2.91 -0.41 -11.03
C TRP A 12 -2.14 -0.91 -12.24
N LEU A 13 -1.23 -1.87 -12.08
CA LEU A 13 -0.43 -2.41 -13.18
C LEU A 13 -1.26 -3.16 -14.23
N LYS A 14 -2.50 -3.54 -13.88
CA LYS A 14 -3.46 -4.20 -14.78
C LYS A 14 -4.38 -3.17 -15.48
N SER A 15 -4.33 -1.90 -15.07
CA SER A 15 -5.15 -0.84 -15.65
C SER A 15 -4.61 -0.40 -17.02
N PRO A 16 -5.48 -0.22 -18.03
CA PRO A 16 -5.08 0.38 -19.31
C PRO A 16 -4.44 1.77 -19.15
N LEU A 17 -4.79 2.49 -18.09
CA LEU A 17 -4.27 3.83 -17.78
C LEU A 17 -2.79 3.81 -17.33
N ALA A 18 -2.30 2.66 -16.84
CA ALA A 18 -0.93 2.50 -16.38
C ALA A 18 0.07 2.31 -17.53
N THR A 19 -0.39 1.99 -18.74
CA THR A 19 0.43 1.62 -19.90
C THR A 19 1.56 2.61 -20.20
N GLN A 20 1.26 3.92 -20.14
CA GLN A 20 2.25 4.98 -20.38
C GLN A 20 3.35 5.04 -19.32
N TYR A 21 3.03 4.63 -18.09
CA TYR A 21 3.96 4.67 -16.96
C TYR A 21 4.83 3.42 -16.90
N ILE A 22 4.27 2.25 -17.26
CA ILE A 22 4.99 0.97 -17.31
C ILE A 22 6.19 1.04 -18.27
N GLN A 23 6.12 1.88 -19.31
CA GLN A 23 7.22 2.10 -20.25
C GLN A 23 8.37 2.95 -19.70
N ILE A 24 8.17 3.63 -18.56
CA ILE A 24 9.22 4.44 -17.93
C ILE A 24 10.23 3.48 -17.26
N PRO A 25 11.55 3.63 -17.53
CA PRO A 25 12.57 2.81 -16.89
C PRO A 25 12.43 2.82 -15.35
N ASN A 26 12.55 1.64 -14.74
CA ASN A 26 12.44 1.42 -13.28
C ASN A 26 11.08 1.74 -12.65
N TYR A 27 10.06 2.11 -13.43
CA TYR A 27 8.73 2.43 -12.88
C TYR A 27 8.11 1.24 -12.14
N LEU A 28 8.33 0.03 -12.65
CA LEU A 28 7.74 -1.17 -12.08
C LEU A 28 8.32 -1.53 -10.70
N ASP A 29 9.63 -1.34 -10.53
CA ASP A 29 10.31 -1.54 -9.25
C ASP A 29 9.97 -0.43 -8.25
N PHE A 30 9.95 0.83 -8.71
CA PHE A 30 9.45 1.97 -7.93
C PHE A 30 8.01 1.73 -7.45
N TYR A 31 7.14 1.30 -8.36
CA TYR A 31 5.74 1.07 -8.08
C TYR A 31 5.56 -0.04 -7.06
N ARG A 32 6.21 -1.19 -7.26
CA ARG A 32 6.16 -2.32 -6.31
C ARG A 32 6.69 -1.96 -4.95
N ALA A 33 7.81 -1.23 -4.87
CA ALA A 33 8.37 -0.78 -3.60
C ALA A 33 7.36 0.09 -2.83
N ILE A 34 6.75 1.08 -3.49
CA ILE A 34 5.75 1.93 -2.86
C ILE A 34 4.47 1.19 -2.53
N ASN A 35 3.98 0.35 -3.43
CA ASN A 35 2.68 -0.30 -3.24
C ASN A 35 2.74 -1.35 -2.11
N LEU A 36 3.85 -2.10 -2.01
CA LEU A 36 4.10 -3.07 -0.94
C LEU A 36 4.36 -2.38 0.41
N ASP A 37 5.10 -1.26 0.44
CA ASP A 37 5.36 -0.53 1.69
C ASP A 37 4.15 0.27 2.15
N ASN A 38 3.45 0.94 1.23
CA ASN A 38 2.41 1.89 1.60
C ASN A 38 1.05 1.22 1.80
N ARG A 39 0.89 -0.05 1.35
CA ARG A 39 -0.28 -0.93 1.57
C ARG A 39 -1.61 -0.21 1.32
N TYR A 40 -1.55 0.75 0.41
CA TYR A 40 -2.45 1.90 0.40
C TYR A 40 -3.85 1.47 -0.04
N GLY A 41 -3.93 0.61 -1.07
CA GLY A 41 -5.21 0.08 -1.57
C GLY A 41 -5.99 -0.68 -0.51
N VAL A 42 -5.33 -1.56 0.26
CA VAL A 42 -5.97 -2.37 1.31
C VAL A 42 -6.35 -1.52 2.51
N LEU A 43 -5.47 -0.61 2.94
CA LEU A 43 -5.73 0.31 4.04
C LEU A 43 -6.94 1.20 3.73
N TRP A 44 -7.07 1.70 2.50
CA TRP A 44 -8.22 2.51 2.08
C TRP A 44 -9.51 1.71 1.92
N ALA A 45 -9.43 0.47 1.43
CA ALA A 45 -10.60 -0.36 1.23
C ALA A 45 -11.17 -0.93 2.54
N THR A 46 -10.30 -1.24 3.51
CA THR A 46 -10.71 -2.00 4.71
C THR A 46 -10.43 -1.29 6.03
N GLY A 47 -9.64 -0.21 6.02
CA GLY A 47 -9.15 0.44 7.24
C GLY A 47 -8.15 -0.40 8.04
N ARG A 48 -7.70 -1.53 7.48
CA ARG A 48 -6.83 -2.51 8.14
C ARG A 48 -5.59 -2.77 7.30
N ASP A 49 -4.50 -3.09 7.97
CA ASP A 49 -3.30 -3.61 7.34
C ASP A 49 -3.38 -5.16 7.33
N LEU A 50 -3.03 -5.79 6.21
CA LEU A 50 -3.05 -7.25 6.05
C LEU A 50 -1.89 -7.95 6.77
N TRP A 51 -0.74 -7.29 6.85
CA TRP A 51 0.53 -7.94 7.26
C TRP A 51 1.26 -7.19 8.38
N GLY A 52 0.65 -6.16 8.96
CA GLY A 52 1.23 -5.34 10.02
C GLY A 52 0.27 -5.10 11.17
N PRO A 53 0.77 -4.80 12.39
CA PRO A 53 -0.08 -4.22 13.40
C PRO A 53 -0.67 -2.90 12.87
N PRO A 54 -1.94 -2.59 13.14
CA PRO A 54 -2.53 -1.32 12.74
C PRO A 54 -1.70 -0.14 13.27
N ARG A 55 -1.83 1.03 12.66
CA ARG A 55 -1.07 2.23 13.09
C ARG A 55 -1.43 2.56 14.55
N GLU A 56 -0.52 2.29 15.49
CA GLU A 56 -0.75 2.46 16.92
C GLU A 56 -0.24 3.81 17.42
N LEU A 57 -1.12 4.59 18.06
CA LEU A 57 -0.72 5.76 18.83
C LEU A 57 -0.52 5.33 20.30
N ARG A 58 0.73 5.37 20.77
CA ARG A 58 1.09 4.99 22.14
C ARG A 58 1.42 6.25 22.95
N PHE A 59 0.66 6.48 24.02
CA PHE A 59 0.92 7.55 24.99
C PHE A 59 1.18 6.94 26.36
N GLY A 60 2.22 7.40 27.05
CA GLY A 60 2.55 6.96 28.40
C GLY A 60 2.88 8.17 29.27
N LEU A 61 2.31 8.20 30.49
CA LEU A 61 2.66 9.16 31.53
C LEU A 61 3.28 8.38 32.69
N MET A 62 4.47 8.78 33.12
CA MET A 62 5.17 8.23 34.27
C MET A 62 5.24 9.29 35.35
N LEU A 63 4.80 8.95 36.56
CA LEU A 63 4.87 9.79 37.75
C LEU A 63 5.67 9.02 38.80
N GLU A 64 6.71 9.67 39.33
CA GLU A 64 7.49 9.20 40.47
C GLU A 64 7.28 10.18 41.63
N PHE A 65 7.22 9.64 42.85
CA PHE A 65 6.99 10.36 44.09
C PHE A 65 8.17 10.14 45.05
#